data_AF-A0A1M3LPS9-F1
#
_entry.id   AF-A0A1M3LPS9-F1
#
_cell.length_a   1.000
_cell.length_b   1.000
_cell.length_c   1.000
_cell.angle_alpha   90.00
_cell.angle_beta   90.00
_cell.angle_gamma   90.00
#
_symmetry.space_group_name_H-M   'P 1'
#
loop_
_entity.id
_entity.type
_entity.pdbx_description
1 polymer ?
#
loop_
_entity_poly.entity_id
_entity_poly.type
_entity_poly.pdbx_seq_one_letter_code
_entity_poly.pdbx_strand_id
1 'polypeptide(L)'
;MALPLFLDRGLGSRLVPEGLRTAGWAVTTMDERYGTDASQSVKDEDWIQDAASRAELLVCKDRNVAKRRLEAQAIYYSSARVLVIASGFSASTNTASARSD
;
A
#
# COMPACT_ATOMS: atom_id res chain seq x y z
N MET A 1 -11.48 -12.24 -10.89
CA MET A 1 -10.11 -12.28 -10.35
C MET A 1 -9.90 -11.02 -9.51
N ALA A 2 -9.49 -11.18 -8.25
CA ALA A 2 -9.12 -10.04 -7.40
C ALA A 2 -7.73 -9.54 -7.81
N LEU A 3 -7.51 -8.23 -7.78
CA LEU A 3 -6.20 -7.66 -8.14
C LEU A 3 -5.27 -7.72 -6.93
N PRO A 4 -4.00 -8.10 -7.12
CA PRO A 4 -3.00 -8.02 -6.06
C PRO A 4 -2.81 -6.57 -5.62
N LEU A 5 -2.72 -6.37 -4.30
CA LEU A 5 -2.52 -5.09 -3.66
C LEU A 5 -1.03 -4.88 -3.38
N PHE A 6 -0.53 -3.68 -3.68
CA PHE A 6 0.82 -3.25 -3.33
C PHE A 6 0.76 -2.09 -2.35
N LEU A 7 1.36 -2.26 -1.16
CA LEU A 7 1.28 -1.29 -0.06
C LEU A 7 2.53 -0.40 0.02
N ASP A 8 2.28 0.91 0.10
CA ASP A 8 3.27 1.94 0.40
C ASP A 8 3.83 1.80 1.84
N ARG A 9 5.09 2.21 2.02
CA ARG A 9 5.82 2.34 3.30
C ARG A 9 5.02 3.07 4.36
N GLY A 10 4.26 4.09 3.98
CA GLY A 10 3.48 4.90 4.93
C GLY A 10 2.46 4.07 5.73
N LEU A 11 1.91 3.00 5.14
CA LEU A 11 0.87 2.15 5.75
C LEU A 11 1.43 1.17 6.79
N GLY A 12 2.75 1.03 6.86
CA GLY A 12 3.43 0.05 7.70
C GLY A 12 3.30 -1.38 7.16
N SER A 13 4.18 -2.27 7.64
CA SER A 13 4.31 -3.64 7.15
C SER A 13 3.57 -4.70 7.98
N ARG A 14 2.76 -4.30 8.98
CA ARG A 14 2.10 -5.25 9.91
C ARG A 14 0.57 -5.20 9.91
N LEU A 15 -0.03 -4.21 10.57
CA LEU A 15 -1.49 -4.18 10.81
C LEU A 15 -2.34 -4.14 9.54
N VAL A 16 -2.00 -3.26 8.59
CA VAL A 16 -2.75 -3.09 7.35
C VAL A 16 -2.58 -4.31 6.41
N PRO A 17 -1.36 -4.81 6.14
CA PRO A 17 -1.18 -6.03 5.36
C PRO A 17 -1.87 -7.25 5.97
N GLU A 18 -1.75 -7.47 7.28
CA GLU A 18 -2.38 -8.60 7.98
C GLU A 18 -3.91 -8.56 7.86
N GLY A 19 -4.53 -7.38 8.07
CA GLY A 19 -5.98 -7.22 7.94
C GLY A 19 -6.48 -7.52 6.53
N LEU A 20 -5.79 -7.01 5.50
CA LEU A 20 -6.16 -7.25 4.10
C LEU A 20 -5.99 -8.73 3.71
N ARG A 21 -4.92 -9.39 4.16
CA ARG A 21 -4.70 -10.82 3.95
C ARG A 21 -5.78 -11.67 4.62
N THR A 22 -6.16 -11.31 5.84
CA THR A 22 -7.25 -11.98 6.57
C THR A 22 -8.59 -11.84 5.83
N ALA A 23 -8.80 -10.72 5.15
CA ALA A 23 -9.96 -10.50 4.28
C ALA A 23 -9.86 -11.20 2.90
N GLY A 24 -8.82 -12.00 2.64
CA GLY A 24 -8.66 -12.80 1.43
C GLY A 24 -7.98 -12.09 0.26
N TRP A 25 -7.40 -10.91 0.48
CA TRP A 25 -6.66 -10.19 -0.57
C TRP A 25 -5.22 -10.68 -0.69
N ALA A 26 -4.71 -10.74 -1.91
CA ALA A 26 -3.28 -10.90 -2.17
C ALA A 26 -2.58 -9.56 -1.93
N VAL A 27 -1.60 -9.52 -1.03
CA VAL A 27 -0.97 -8.27 -0.59
C VAL A 27 0.55 -8.43 -0.55
N THR A 28 1.25 -7.49 -1.19
CA THR A 28 2.70 -7.33 -1.11
C THR A 28 3.04 -5.97 -0.53
N THR A 29 3.97 -5.92 0.41
CA THR A 29 4.52 -4.67 0.99
C THR A 29 5.84 -4.29 0.34
N MET A 30 6.26 -3.03 0.48
CA MET A 30 7.61 -2.62 0.04
C MET A 30 8.73 -3.38 0.77
N ASP A 31 8.58 -3.68 2.06
CA ASP A 31 9.59 -4.44 2.82
C ASP A 31 9.72 -5.88 2.32
N GLU A 32 8.61 -6.52 1.92
CA GLU A 32 8.63 -7.87 1.33
C GLU A 32 9.24 -7.87 -0.08
N ARG A 33 9.02 -6.80 -0.85
CA ARG A 33 9.51 -6.73 -2.24
C ARG A 33 10.97 -6.30 -2.35
N TYR A 34 11.35 -5.27 -1.60
CA TYR A 34 12.67 -4.64 -1.73
C TYR A 34 13.57 -4.94 -0.52
N GLY A 35 13.04 -5.53 0.55
CA GLY A 35 13.74 -5.71 1.81
C GLY A 35 13.59 -4.48 2.72
N THR A 36 13.57 -4.71 4.03
CA THR A 36 13.33 -3.67 5.05
C THR A 36 14.32 -2.50 4.99
N ASP A 37 15.58 -2.77 4.64
CA ASP A 37 16.63 -1.74 4.61
C ASP A 37 16.63 -0.95 3.30
N ALA A 38 16.40 -1.64 2.17
CA ALA A 38 16.43 -1.02 0.85
C ALA A 38 15.09 -0.38 0.47
N SER A 39 13.96 -0.78 1.08
CA SER A 39 12.65 -0.18 0.82
C SER A 39 12.65 1.34 1.03
N GLN A 40 13.42 1.83 2.00
CA GLN A 40 13.54 3.26 2.30
C GLN A 40 14.29 4.06 1.23
N SER A 41 15.18 3.42 0.45
CA SER A 41 15.99 4.08 -0.57
C SER A 41 15.39 3.98 -1.98
N VAL A 42 14.38 3.13 -2.20
CA VAL A 42 13.66 3.06 -3.47
C VAL A 42 12.88 4.36 -3.72
N LYS A 43 13.11 4.96 -4.88
CA LYS A 43 12.44 6.20 -5.31
C LYS A 43 10.99 5.94 -5.68
N ASP A 44 10.16 6.97 -5.53
CA ASP A 44 8.72 6.86 -5.78
C ASP A 44 8.37 6.45 -7.20
N GLU A 45 9.08 6.99 -8.18
CA GLU A 45 8.93 6.68 -9.59
C GLU A 45 9.19 5.19 -9.89
N ASP A 46 10.22 4.63 -9.27
CA ASP A 46 10.67 3.26 -9.56
C ASP A 46 9.68 2.21 -9.04
N TRP A 47 9.21 2.34 -7.78
CA TRP A 47 8.27 1.37 -7.22
C TRP A 47 6.86 1.49 -7.80
N ILE A 48 6.42 2.70 -8.17
CA ILE A 48 5.15 2.91 -8.87
C ILE A 48 5.18 2.22 -10.23
N GLN A 49 6.27 2.39 -10.99
CA GLN A 49 6.42 1.77 -12.30
C GLN A 49 6.50 0.24 -12.20
N ASP A 50 7.25 -0.31 -11.26
CA ASP A 50 7.35 -1.76 -11.04
C ASP A 50 5.98 -2.37 -10.67
N ALA A 51 5.26 -1.80 -9.72
CA ALA A 51 3.94 -2.30 -9.32
C ALA A 51 2.90 -2.17 -10.45
N ALA A 52 2.93 -1.06 -11.20
CA ALA A 52 2.06 -0.89 -12.37
C ALA A 52 2.35 -1.94 -13.47
N SER A 53 3.63 -2.24 -13.72
CA SER A 53 4.02 -3.29 -14.68
C SER A 53 3.54 -4.70 -14.30
N ARG A 54 3.25 -4.91 -13.01
CA ARG A 54 2.70 -6.15 -12.44
C ARG A 54 1.17 -6.16 -12.35
N ALA A 55 0.51 -5.13 -12.87
CA ALA A 55 -0.94 -4.93 -12.79
C ALA A 55 -1.48 -4.92 -11.35
N GLU A 56 -0.70 -4.38 -10.41
CA GLU A 56 -1.07 -4.27 -9.00
C GLU A 56 -1.87 -2.99 -8.71
N LEU A 57 -2.78 -3.08 -7.73
CA LEU A 57 -3.46 -1.92 -7.17
C LEU A 57 -2.60 -1.33 -6.05
N LEU A 58 -2.07 -0.13 -6.29
CA LEU A 58 -1.26 0.61 -5.33
C LEU A 58 -2.16 1.18 -4.23
N VAL A 59 -1.80 0.97 -2.97
CA VAL A 59 -2.53 1.51 -1.81
C VAL A 59 -1.58 2.40 -1.02
N CYS A 60 -1.92 3.69 -0.91
CA CYS A 60 -1.05 4.73 -0.35
C CYS A 60 -1.71 5.41 0.86
N LYS A 61 -0.91 5.73 1.89
CA LYS A 61 -1.39 6.38 3.13
C LYS A 61 -1.74 7.86 2.95
N ASP A 62 -1.16 8.53 1.96
CA ASP A 62 -1.32 9.97 1.81
C ASP A 62 -1.62 10.40 0.37
N ARG A 63 -2.44 11.45 0.27
CA ARG A 63 -2.84 12.12 -0.99
C ARG A 63 -1.69 12.82 -1.72
N ASN A 64 -0.47 12.70 -1.20
CA ASN A 64 0.72 13.33 -1.77
C ASN A 64 1.33 12.54 -2.93
N VAL A 65 1.01 11.24 -3.08
CA VAL A 65 1.51 10.35 -4.17
C VAL A 65 1.06 10.76 -5.59
N ALA A 66 0.22 11.78 -5.71
CA ALA A 66 -0.23 12.34 -6.99
C ALA A 66 -0.04 13.87 -7.06
N LYS A 67 0.64 14.47 -6.07
CA LYS A 67 0.88 15.92 -6.05
C LYS A 67 2.15 16.33 -6.77
N ARG A 68 3.14 15.43 -6.88
CA ARG A 68 4.35 15.69 -7.68
C ARG A 68 4.07 15.36 -9.15
N ARG A 69 4.52 16.26 -10.03
CA ARG A 69 4.24 16.17 -11.48
C ARG A 69 4.81 14.89 -12.11
N LEU A 70 5.92 14.37 -11.58
CA LEU A 70 6.52 13.11 -12.03
C LEU A 70 5.72 11.88 -11.58
N GLU A 71 5.14 11.88 -10.38
CA GLU A 71 4.28 10.79 -9.91
C GLU A 71 2.94 10.76 -10.67
N ALA A 72 2.35 11.92 -10.93
CA ALA A 72 1.15 12.03 -11.78
C ALA A 72 1.43 11.56 -13.22
N GLN A 73 2.61 11.86 -13.76
CA GLN A 73 3.06 11.33 -15.06
C GLN A 73 3.27 9.82 -14.99
N ALA A 74 3.94 9.30 -13.96
CA ALA A 74 4.14 7.86 -13.79
C ALA A 74 2.81 7.13 -13.72
N ILE A 75 1.83 7.63 -12.96
CA ILE A 75 0.48 7.06 -12.88
C ILE A 75 -0.21 7.09 -14.25
N TYR A 76 -0.13 8.22 -14.96
CA TYR A 76 -0.76 8.40 -16.27
C TYR A 76 -0.14 7.51 -17.36
N TYR A 77 1.19 7.40 -17.42
CA TYR A 77 1.89 6.63 -18.46
C TYR A 77 1.90 5.12 -18.20
N SER A 78 1.80 4.68 -16.94
CA SER A 78 1.87 3.26 -16.58
C SER A 78 0.52 2.57 -16.42
N SER A 79 -0.60 3.28 -16.64
CA SER A 79 -1.96 2.77 -16.32
C SER A 79 -2.10 2.33 -14.86
N ALA A 80 -1.31 2.91 -13.96
CA ALA A 80 -1.31 2.56 -12.56
C ALA A 80 -2.70 2.79 -11.94
N ARG A 81 -3.15 1.83 -11.14
CA ARG A 81 -4.39 1.95 -10.36
C ARG A 81 -3.98 2.28 -8.94
N VAL A 82 -4.44 3.42 -8.42
CA VAL A 82 -4.05 3.92 -7.11
C VAL A 82 -5.28 4.14 -6.24
N LEU A 83 -5.27 3.55 -5.05
CA LEU A 83 -6.20 3.82 -3.96
C LEU A 83 -5.46 4.63 -2.87
N VAL A 84 -5.99 5.79 -2.53
CA VAL A 84 -5.43 6.63 -1.47
C VAL A 84 -6.38 6.65 -0.27
N ILE A 85 -5.84 6.35 0.91
CA ILE A 85 -6.56 6.53 2.17
C ILE A 85 -6.37 7.98 2.60
N ALA A 86 -7.43 8.78 2.59
CA ALA A 86 -7.34 10.19 3.02
C ALA A 86 -7.21 10.29 4.55
N SER A 87 -6.53 11.34 5.02
CA SER A 87 -6.28 11.62 6.44
C SER A 87 -7.57 11.60 7.27
N GLY A 88 -7.59 10.80 8.33
CA GLY A 88 -8.74 10.58 9.23
C GLY A 88 -8.89 9.14 9.71
N PHE A 89 -8.21 8.19 9.07
CA PHE A 89 -8.24 6.77 9.46
C PHE A 89 -7.30 6.48 10.64
N SER A 90 -7.85 6.41 11.86
CA SER A 90 -7.17 5.79 13.00
C SER A 90 -7.65 4.35 13.13
N ALA A 91 -6.74 3.39 13.00
CA ALA A 91 -7.05 1.99 13.28
C ALA A 91 -7.20 1.83 14.81
N SER A 92 -8.43 1.83 15.32
CA SER A 92 -8.68 1.38 16.69
C SER A 92 -8.76 -0.14 16.71
N THR A 93 -7.84 -0.80 17.41
CA THR A 93 -7.97 -2.23 17.70
C THR A 93 -9.06 -2.41 18.75
N ASN A 94 -10.25 -2.86 18.36
CA ASN A 94 -11.22 -3.38 19.32
C ASN A 94 -10.82 -4.81 19.67
N THR A 95 -9.91 -4.98 20.64
CA THR A 95 -9.79 -6.25 21.35
C THR A 95 -11.04 -6.40 22.21
N ALA A 96 -12.07 -7.03 21.65
CA ALA A 96 -13.15 -7.59 22.44
C ALA A 96 -12.56 -8.70 23.32
N SER A 97 -12.08 -8.33 24.51
CA SER A 97 -11.88 -9.30 25.59
C SER A 97 -13.27 -9.84 25.95
N ALA A 98 -13.49 -11.09 25.58
CA ALA A 98 -14.56 -11.90 26.12
C ALA A 98 -14.49 -11.83 27.66
N ARG A 99 -15.47 -11.15 28.27
CA ARG A 99 -15.81 -11.41 29.67
C ARG A 99 -16.62 -12.70 29.66
N SER A 100 -15.95 -13.79 29.97
CA SER A 100 -16.56 -15.00 30.51
C SER A 100 -16.88 -14.78 31.98
N ASP A 101 -18.16 -15.04 32.30
CA ASP A 101 -18.79 -15.37 33.59
C ASP A 101 -18.82 -14.33 34.73
#